data_AF-A0A9P3JA78-F1
#
_entry.id   AF-A0A9P3JA78-F1
#
_cell.length_a   1.000
_cell.length_b   1.000
_cell.length_c   1.000
_cell.angle_alpha   90.00
_cell.angle_beta   90.00
_cell.angle_gamma   90.00
#
_symmetry.space_group_name_H-M   'P 1'
#
loop_
_entity.id
_entity.type
_entity.pdbx_description
1 polymer ?
#
loop_
_entity_poly.entity_id
_entity_poly.type
_entity_poly.pdbx_seq_one_letter_code
_entity_poly.pdbx_strand_id
1 'polypeptide(L)'
;MKTTGMSITSLNVHRLLVTSVMVAAKFLGSAYFNNACFATVGGIGTSEINKLELDFLFRINFTLNVTAEEFKQYKMHIEEELDVSMSIAQDNFAGGSTKLLKHQEQAGDSSLCSSRSRAKMSKRAETKTIMPDTFLYAV
;
A
#
# COMPACT_ATOMS: atom_id res chain seq x y z
N MET A 1 24.47 -19.27 2.24
CA MET A 1 23.59 -18.08 2.23
C MET A 1 22.86 -18.03 3.56
N LYS A 2 22.89 -16.95 4.33
CA LYS A 2 22.23 -16.88 5.65
C LYS A 2 20.78 -16.42 5.51
N THR A 3 19.84 -17.35 5.52
CA THR A 3 18.40 -17.06 5.61
C THR A 3 18.05 -16.61 7.02
N THR A 4 18.20 -15.31 7.31
CA THR A 4 17.60 -14.65 8.49
C THR A 4 16.10 -14.50 8.26
N GLY A 5 15.39 -15.64 8.26
CA GLY A 5 14.01 -15.77 7.82
C GLY A 5 13.02 -15.01 8.72
N MET A 6 12.48 -13.91 8.19
CA MET A 6 11.32 -13.26 8.78
C MET A 6 10.06 -14.07 8.44
N SER A 7 9.53 -14.82 9.40
CA SER A 7 8.27 -15.55 9.23
C SER A 7 7.09 -14.58 9.05
N ILE A 8 6.43 -14.63 7.89
CA ILE A 8 5.20 -13.86 7.65
C ILE A 8 4.08 -14.49 8.48
N THR A 9 3.32 -13.65 9.18
CA THR A 9 2.19 -14.03 10.05
C THR A 9 1.07 -13.02 9.91
N SER A 10 -0.16 -13.39 10.27
CA SER A 10 -1.31 -12.47 10.32
C SER A 10 -1.07 -11.22 11.18
N LEU A 11 -0.14 -11.27 12.15
CA LEU A 11 0.22 -10.16 13.03
C LEU A 11 1.22 -9.17 12.41
N ASN A 12 2.00 -9.59 11.39
CA ASN A 12 3.02 -8.73 10.76
C ASN A 12 2.74 -8.41 9.27
N VAL A 13 1.95 -9.23 8.57
CA VAL A 13 1.67 -9.08 7.13
C VAL A 13 1.06 -7.72 6.79
N HIS A 14 0.18 -7.19 7.64
CA HIS A 14 -0.43 -5.87 7.46
C HIS A 14 0.61 -4.75 7.45
N ARG A 15 1.54 -4.76 8.43
CA ARG A 15 2.62 -3.76 8.51
C ARG A 15 3.60 -3.89 7.35
N LEU A 16 3.90 -5.13 6.94
CA LEU A 16 4.75 -5.42 5.79
C LEU A 16 4.15 -4.87 4.49
N LEU A 17 2.87 -5.14 4.21
CA LEU A 17 2.17 -4.69 3.00
C LEU A 17 2.02 -3.17 2.92
N VAL A 18 1.63 -2.50 4.00
CA VAL A 18 1.52 -1.03 4.03
C VAL A 18 2.89 -0.39 3.74
N THR A 19 3.96 -0.95 4.31
CA THR A 19 5.32 -0.42 4.13
C THR A 19 5.86 -0.67 2.71
N SER A 20 5.68 -1.87 2.17
CA SER A 20 6.17 -2.18 0.81
C SER A 20 5.44 -1.37 -0.27
N VAL A 21 4.13 -1.18 -0.14
CA VAL A 21 3.34 -0.33 -1.07
C VAL A 21 3.74 1.15 -0.96
N MET A 22 3.97 1.67 0.25
CA MET A 22 4.46 3.05 0.45
C MET A 22 5.82 3.26 -0.24
N VAL A 23 6.79 2.39 0.02
CA VAL A 23 8.14 2.48 -0.55
C VAL A 23 8.12 2.32 -2.07
N ALA A 24 7.30 1.41 -2.62
CA ALA A 24 7.12 1.28 -4.06
C ALA A 24 6.49 2.53 -4.71
N ALA A 25 5.47 3.13 -4.08
CA ALA A 25 4.82 4.35 -4.59
C ALA A 25 5.77 5.56 -4.60
N LYS A 26 6.64 5.68 -3.58
CA LYS A 26 7.72 6.66 -3.56
C LYS A 26 8.72 6.44 -4.68
N PHE A 27 9.27 5.22 -4.80
CA PHE A 27 10.29 4.88 -5.79
C PHE A 27 9.83 5.06 -7.23
N LEU A 28 8.57 4.70 -7.53
CA LEU A 28 7.97 4.87 -8.85
C LEU A 28 7.51 6.32 -9.14
N GLY A 29 7.74 7.27 -8.22
CA GLY A 29 7.41 8.69 -8.39
C GLY A 29 5.91 8.98 -8.54
N SER A 30 5.04 8.02 -8.22
CA SER A 30 3.61 8.09 -8.53
C SER A 30 2.81 8.96 -7.56
N ALA A 31 3.34 9.25 -6.37
CA ALA A 31 2.68 10.10 -5.38
C ALA A 31 3.64 10.85 -4.45
N TYR A 32 3.47 12.18 -4.35
CA TYR A 32 4.13 13.03 -3.37
C TYR A 32 3.42 13.00 -1.99
N PHE A 33 3.01 11.82 -1.53
CA PHE A 33 2.40 11.66 -0.20
C PHE A 33 3.49 11.43 0.85
N ASN A 34 3.41 12.17 1.95
CA ASN A 34 4.31 11.98 3.08
C ASN A 34 3.94 10.74 3.90
N ASN A 35 4.88 10.25 4.70
CA ASN A 35 4.69 9.11 5.58
C ASN A 35 3.50 9.27 6.55
N ALA A 36 3.10 10.50 6.89
CA ALA A 36 1.91 10.76 7.71
C ALA A 36 0.59 10.42 7.01
N CYS A 37 0.53 10.54 5.67
CA CYS A 37 -0.61 10.10 4.87
C CYS A 37 -0.74 8.56 4.89
N PHE A 38 0.34 7.85 4.56
CA PHE A 38 0.38 6.38 4.61
C PHE A 38 0.15 5.82 6.02
N ALA A 39 0.68 6.49 7.06
CA ALA A 39 0.38 6.20 8.46
C ALA A 39 -1.13 6.25 8.76
N THR A 40 -1.81 7.29 8.28
CA THR A 40 -3.25 7.49 8.49
C THR A 40 -4.08 6.44 7.76
N VAL A 41 -3.77 6.17 6.49
CA VAL A 41 -4.49 5.17 5.68
C VAL A 41 -4.24 3.75 6.17
N GLY A 42 -3.00 3.42 6.54
CA GLY A 42 -2.59 2.11 7.01
C GLY A 42 -2.78 1.87 8.52
N GLY A 43 -3.40 2.79 9.27
CA GLY A 43 -3.64 2.63 10.71
C GLY A 43 -2.39 2.45 11.58
N ILE A 44 -1.22 2.94 11.13
CA ILE A 44 0.08 2.78 11.79
C ILE A 44 0.57 4.16 12.21
N GLY A 45 1.05 4.33 13.46
CA GLY A 45 1.56 5.63 13.92
C GLY A 45 2.75 6.12 13.10
N THR A 46 2.85 7.42 12.82
CA THR A 46 3.88 7.98 11.91
C THR A 46 5.32 7.70 12.38
N SER A 47 5.58 7.71 13.69
CA SER A 47 6.90 7.31 14.22
C SER A 47 7.22 5.82 14.05
N GLU A 48 6.22 4.99 13.78
CA GLU A 48 6.40 3.56 13.51
C GLU A 48 6.59 3.31 12.02
N ILE A 49 5.78 3.93 11.14
CA ILE A 49 5.93 3.76 9.69
C ILE A 49 7.30 4.24 9.20
N ASN A 50 7.85 5.30 9.80
CA ASN A 50 9.21 5.79 9.52
C ASN A 50 10.31 4.77 9.90
N LYS A 51 10.09 3.93 10.92
CA LYS A 51 11.04 2.87 11.30
C LYS A 51 10.89 1.66 10.38
N LEU A 52 9.65 1.27 10.09
CA LEU A 52 9.33 0.15 9.21
C LEU A 52 9.88 0.40 7.80
N GLU A 53 9.79 1.62 7.28
CA GLU A 53 10.36 2.04 6.01
C GLU A 53 11.88 1.78 5.93
N LEU A 54 12.64 2.28 6.91
CA LEU A 54 14.08 2.07 6.96
C LEU A 54 14.44 0.59 7.15
N ASP A 55 13.76 -0.11 8.06
CA ASP A 55 13.96 -1.55 8.31
C ASP A 55 13.64 -2.39 7.06
N PHE A 56 12.59 -2.03 6.31
CA PHE A 56 12.24 -2.67 5.03
C PHE A 56 13.32 -2.43 3.96
N LEU A 57 13.79 -1.19 3.79
CA LEU A 57 14.85 -0.85 2.86
C LEU A 57 16.16 -1.58 3.17
N PHE A 58 16.55 -1.68 4.45
CA PHE A 58 17.70 -2.50 4.86
C PHE A 58 17.47 -3.99 4.60
N ARG A 59 16.26 -4.53 4.80
CA ARG A 59 15.94 -5.95 4.50
C ARG A 59 16.02 -6.30 3.02
N ILE A 60 15.63 -5.39 2.13
CA ILE A 60 15.78 -5.58 0.67
C ILE A 60 17.15 -5.11 0.14
N ASN A 61 18.05 -4.67 1.02
CA ASN A 61 19.36 -4.10 0.67
C ASN A 61 19.24 -2.97 -0.40
N PHE A 62 18.22 -2.12 -0.25
CA PHE A 62 17.85 -1.03 -1.18
C PHE A 62 17.57 -1.48 -2.64
N THR A 63 17.30 -2.77 -2.87
CA THR A 63 17.01 -3.33 -4.20
C THR A 63 15.57 -3.01 -4.63
N LEU A 64 15.34 -1.77 -5.06
CA LEU A 64 14.02 -1.24 -5.44
C LEU A 64 13.70 -1.38 -6.94
N ASN A 65 14.72 -1.48 -7.79
CA ASN A 65 14.55 -1.59 -9.24
C ASN A 65 14.07 -2.99 -9.63
N VAL A 66 12.90 -3.08 -10.26
CA VAL A 66 12.38 -4.29 -10.91
C VAL A 66 12.41 -4.07 -12.42
N THR A 67 13.00 -5.00 -13.18
CA THR A 67 13.00 -4.94 -14.65
C THR A 67 11.65 -5.33 -15.23
N ALA A 68 11.39 -4.90 -16.48
CA ALA A 68 10.16 -5.23 -17.19
C ALA A 68 9.95 -6.74 -17.38
N GLU A 69 11.03 -7.53 -17.47
CA GLU A 69 10.95 -8.98 -17.62
C GLU A 69 10.68 -9.68 -16.28
N GLU A 70 11.31 -9.27 -15.18
CA GLU A 70 10.97 -9.76 -13.83
C GLU A 70 9.50 -9.45 -13.48
N PHE A 71 9.04 -8.22 -13.73
CA PHE A 71 7.64 -7.83 -13.51
C PHE A 71 6.68 -8.69 -14.34
N LYS A 72 7.02 -8.96 -15.61
CA LYS A 72 6.23 -9.83 -16.50
C LYS A 72 6.17 -11.28 -16.00
N GLN A 73 7.29 -11.84 -15.51
CA GLN A 73 7.33 -13.19 -14.95
C GLN A 73 6.48 -13.30 -13.68
N TYR A 74 6.61 -12.37 -12.74
CA TYR A 74 5.75 -12.33 -11.54
C TYR A 74 4.27 -12.14 -11.89
N LYS A 75 3.95 -11.31 -12.88
CA LYS A 75 2.58 -11.12 -13.36
C LYS A 75 1.98 -12.42 -13.91
N MET A 76 2.73 -13.13 -14.78
CA MET A 76 2.27 -14.39 -15.37
C MET A 76 1.99 -15.45 -14.30
N HIS A 77 2.88 -15.66 -13.34
CA HIS A 77 2.66 -16.63 -12.26
C HIS A 77 1.45 -16.31 -11.38
N ILE A 78 1.16 -15.03 -11.13
CA ILE A 78 -0.05 -14.63 -10.39
C ILE A 78 -1.31 -14.89 -11.22
N GLU A 79 -1.27 -14.68 -12.53
CA GLU A 79 -2.40 -14.96 -13.43
C GLU A 79 -2.65 -16.48 -13.59
N GLU A 80 -1.59 -17.29 -13.63
CA GLU A 80 -1.66 -18.77 -13.65
C GLU A 80 -2.35 -19.34 -12.39
N GLU A 81 -1.93 -18.92 -11.19
CA GLU A 81 -2.51 -19.36 -9.92
C GLU A 81 -3.98 -18.91 -9.73
N LEU A 82 -4.37 -17.77 -10.32
CA LEU A 82 -5.75 -17.28 -10.28
C LEU A 82 -6.70 -18.07 -11.19
N ASP A 83 -6.23 -18.55 -12.35
CA ASP A 83 -7.04 -19.40 -13.25
C ASP A 83 -7.23 -20.82 -12.67
N VAL A 84 -6.19 -21.37 -12.02
CA VAL A 84 -6.25 -22.64 -11.27
C VAL A 84 -7.20 -22.55 -10.08
N SER A 85 -7.15 -21.47 -9.29
CA SER A 85 -8.07 -21.31 -8.15
C SER A 85 -9.51 -21.01 -8.56
N MET A 86 -9.75 -20.40 -9.74
CA MET A 86 -11.09 -20.17 -10.26
C MET A 86 -11.73 -21.45 -10.82
N SER A 87 -10.96 -22.33 -11.46
CA SER A 87 -11.46 -23.62 -11.96
C SER A 87 -11.83 -24.58 -10.82
N ILE A 88 -10.99 -24.71 -9.78
CA ILE A 88 -11.29 -25.51 -8.57
C ILE A 88 -12.59 -25.06 -7.88
N ALA A 89 -12.93 -23.76 -7.94
CA ALA A 89 -14.18 -23.23 -7.38
C ALA A 89 -15.43 -23.64 -8.16
N GLN A 90 -15.33 -23.95 -9.46
CA GLN A 90 -16.47 -24.33 -10.31
C GLN A 90 -16.86 -25.80 -10.11
N ASP A 91 -15.88 -26.71 -10.02
CA ASP A 91 -16.12 -28.15 -9.81
C ASP A 91 -16.89 -28.45 -8.50
N ASN A 92 -16.73 -27.59 -7.49
CA ASN A 92 -17.35 -27.75 -6.18
C ASN A 92 -18.79 -27.21 -6.06
N PHE A 93 -19.35 -26.56 -7.10
CA PHE A 93 -20.69 -25.93 -7.02
C PHE A 93 -21.83 -26.73 -7.68
N ALA A 94 -21.57 -27.97 -8.14
CA ALA A 94 -22.56 -28.83 -8.80
C ALA A 94 -23.63 -29.46 -7.85
N GLY A 95 -24.22 -28.69 -6.93
CA GLY A 95 -25.06 -29.28 -5.87
C GLY A 95 -25.94 -28.37 -5.00
N GLY A 96 -26.49 -27.24 -5.50
CA GLY A 96 -27.27 -26.32 -4.65
C GLY A 96 -28.35 -25.47 -5.33
N SER A 97 -29.49 -26.07 -5.71
CA SER A 97 -30.66 -25.32 -6.23
C SER A 97 -31.71 -25.00 -5.15
N THR A 98 -31.81 -23.74 -4.74
CA THR A 98 -33.06 -23.15 -4.21
C THR A 98 -33.32 -21.77 -4.82
N LYS A 99 -34.60 -21.37 -4.91
CA LYS A 99 -35.05 -20.24 -5.75
C LYS A 99 -35.26 -18.96 -4.94
N LEU A 100 -35.05 -17.83 -5.62
CA LEU A 100 -35.80 -16.57 -5.54
C LEU A 100 -36.58 -16.26 -4.25
N LEU A 101 -36.25 -15.12 -3.64
CA LEU A 101 -37.25 -14.10 -3.34
C LEU A 101 -36.73 -12.72 -3.74
N LYS A 102 -37.63 -11.82 -4.11
CA LYS A 102 -37.32 -10.45 -4.56
C LYS A 102 -37.32 -9.50 -3.36
N HIS A 103 -36.72 -8.32 -3.52
CA HIS A 103 -37.45 -7.06 -3.35
C HIS A 103 -36.75 -5.90 -4.06
N GLN A 104 -37.45 -4.77 -4.20
CA GLN A 104 -36.98 -3.56 -4.88
C GLN A 104 -36.24 -2.64 -3.90
N GLU A 105 -35.32 -1.82 -4.43
CA GLU A 105 -35.11 -0.47 -3.89
C GLU A 105 -34.92 0.52 -5.06
N GLN A 106 -35.36 1.77 -4.88
CA GLN A 106 -35.25 2.83 -5.86
C GLN A 106 -34.50 4.03 -5.25
N ALA A 107 -33.56 4.59 -6.03
CA ALA A 107 -33.05 5.97 -5.97
C ALA A 107 -32.71 6.60 -4.59
N GLY A 108 -31.44 6.92 -4.36
CA GLY A 108 -31.01 7.73 -3.22
C GLY A 108 -29.56 8.25 -3.34
N ASP A 109 -29.43 9.57 -3.47
CA ASP A 109 -28.24 10.44 -3.49
C ASP A 109 -26.82 9.87 -3.30
N SER A 110 -25.95 10.28 -4.23
CA SER A 110 -24.51 10.40 -4.03
C SER A 110 -24.17 11.49 -2.99
N SER A 111 -23.27 11.22 -2.04
CA SER A 111 -22.73 12.24 -1.14
C SER A 111 -21.21 12.18 -1.03
N LEU A 112 -20.52 13.24 -1.48
CA LEU A 112 -19.09 13.44 -1.24
C LEU A 112 -18.89 13.86 0.22
N CYS A 113 -18.23 13.03 1.03
CA CYS A 113 -17.84 13.44 2.38
C CYS A 113 -16.65 14.43 2.34
N SER A 114 -16.97 15.71 2.24
CA SER A 114 -16.01 16.80 2.48
C SER A 114 -15.73 16.93 3.98
N SER A 115 -14.45 17.04 4.36
CA SER A 115 -14.04 17.38 5.73
C SER A 115 -12.75 18.20 5.75
N ARG A 116 -12.80 19.40 5.16
CA ARG A 116 -11.68 20.35 5.08
C ARG A 116 -11.86 21.53 6.05
N SER A 117 -11.64 21.29 7.34
CA SER A 117 -11.76 22.32 8.39
C SER A 117 -10.62 23.35 8.35
N ARG A 118 -10.94 24.60 8.72
CA ARG A 118 -10.07 25.78 8.56
C ARG A 118 -9.08 25.99 9.71
N ALA A 119 -7.89 26.51 9.39
CA ALA A 119 -7.03 27.29 10.27
C ALA A 119 -6.53 28.57 9.55
N LYS A 120 -6.01 29.56 10.29
CA LYS A 120 -5.83 30.95 9.80
C LYS A 120 -4.36 31.34 9.53
N MET A 121 -4.16 32.34 8.68
CA MET A 121 -2.86 33.02 8.48
C MET A 121 -2.44 33.86 9.69
N SER A 122 -1.13 33.94 9.94
CA SER A 122 -0.46 35.02 10.68
C SER A 122 0.93 35.28 10.05
N LYS A 123 1.63 36.37 10.41
CA LYS A 123 2.76 36.92 9.64
C LYS A 123 4.09 37.04 10.42
N ARG A 124 5.19 37.03 9.64
CA ARG A 124 6.57 37.50 9.95
C ARG A 124 7.36 36.57 10.91
N ALA A 125 8.38 35.81 10.48
CA ALA A 125 9.69 36.14 9.87
C ALA A 125 10.73 36.65 10.92
N GLU A 126 12.05 36.58 10.72
CA GLU A 126 12.87 36.25 9.53
C GLU A 126 13.65 34.89 9.78
N THR A 127 14.86 34.46 9.38
CA THR A 127 16.08 35.06 8.79
C THR A 127 16.89 34.07 7.88
N LYS A 128 17.91 33.30 8.39
CA LYS A 128 18.89 32.44 7.63
C LYS A 128 19.39 31.26 8.52
N THR A 129 19.93 30.13 8.01
CA THR A 129 21.31 29.95 7.48
C THR A 129 21.56 28.49 7.02
N ILE A 130 22.24 28.29 5.86
CA ILE A 130 22.95 27.05 5.37
C ILE A 130 22.11 25.75 5.35
N MET A 131 21.58 25.26 4.21
CA MET A 131 22.25 24.58 3.07
C MET A 131 22.86 23.20 3.41
N PRO A 132 22.78 22.20 2.51
CA PRO A 132 21.59 21.75 1.77
C PRO A 132 21.40 20.22 1.90
N ASP A 133 20.20 19.67 1.65
CA ASP A 133 20.08 18.21 1.52
C ASP A 133 19.04 17.74 0.51
N THR A 134 19.51 17.44 -0.70
CA THR A 134 18.75 16.78 -1.78
C THR A 134 18.78 15.25 -1.64
N PHE A 135 19.48 14.70 -0.63
CA PHE A 135 19.72 13.25 -0.50
C PHE A 135 18.51 12.41 -0.06
N LEU A 136 17.42 13.02 0.42
CA LEU A 136 16.26 12.27 0.95
C LEU A 136 15.10 12.07 -0.05
N TYR A 137 15.40 12.04 -1.35
CA TYR A 137 14.50 11.55 -2.40
C TYR A 137 14.67 10.05 -2.71
N ALA A 138 15.39 9.31 -1.87
CA ALA A 138 15.69 7.89 -2.02
C ALA A 138 15.47 7.06 -0.72
N VAL A 139 14.40 7.39 0.02
CA VAL A 139 13.82 6.61 1.13
C VAL A 139 12.30 6.67 1.03
#